data_AF-A0A9X8DJU5-F1
#
_entry.id   AF-A0A9X8DJU5-F1
#
_cell.length_a   1.000
_cell.length_b   1.000
_cell.length_c   1.000
_cell.angle_alpha   90.00
_cell.angle_beta   90.00
_cell.angle_gamma   90.00
#
_symmetry.space_group_name_H-M   'P 1'
#
loop_
_entity.id
_entity.type
_entity.pdbx_description
1 polymer ?
#
loop_
_entity_poly.entity_id
_entity_poly.type
_entity_poly.pdbx_seq_one_letter_code
_entity_poly.pdbx_strand_id
1 'polypeptide(L)'
;MDKQAGVESVSGVLTFLSFVVLLNTFIPSSLVVSVELIKTIHAKYIGWDHDMRNPKGEGATALTSTLVEELGQVKYLFSDKTGTLTQNLMEFRKCSVNGCVYSSAEFGSSANVLSTVTSINTTNNYNNGNDDDDDAKGLRVESTSSQAEDCRVYGLDQLRLCGHDASTPEAAFILAMALCHTVVCESDAASPNLVQYNADSPDEAALVRSANSLGFRFLGRTNRKEHMKIETARMEYDVLYVLAFNSNRKRMSVIVRDRQTNAIRLICKGADCVILDRCTHFGSQTKGTIETHLKDFAGEGLRTLCYADRIWVLSGDKVETAVEIGRSCRVISKDMVEMHLEGTTVPAMAKSLVTLASTPTLKPRALIIDGFSLSFALMPSNRQNFLAFATQCAAVIVCRMSPLQKALVVELVKDGVGC
;
A
#
# COMPACT_ATOMS: atom_id res chain seq x y z
N MET A 1 85.73 -21.67 -54.60
CA MET A 1 84.28 -21.88 -54.79
C MET A 1 83.46 -21.30 -53.62
N ASP A 2 83.98 -21.29 -52.38
CA ASP A 2 83.23 -20.80 -51.21
C ASP A 2 82.89 -19.29 -51.19
N LYS A 3 83.72 -18.43 -51.81
CA LYS A 3 83.41 -16.98 -51.90
C LYS A 3 82.23 -16.66 -52.84
N GLN A 4 81.95 -17.51 -53.84
CA GLN A 4 80.87 -17.29 -54.80
C GLN A 4 79.50 -17.64 -54.17
N ALA A 5 79.44 -18.74 -53.43
CA ALA A 5 78.23 -19.21 -52.73
C ALA A 5 77.76 -18.23 -51.62
N GLY A 6 78.70 -17.56 -50.93
CA GLY A 6 78.37 -16.53 -49.95
C GLY A 6 77.72 -15.28 -50.56
N VAL A 7 78.11 -14.89 -51.77
CA VAL A 7 77.54 -13.72 -52.48
C VAL A 7 76.14 -14.02 -53.02
N GLU A 8 75.89 -15.24 -53.51
CA GLU A 8 74.56 -15.69 -53.96
C GLU A 8 73.56 -15.78 -52.81
N SER A 9 73.98 -16.27 -51.64
CA SER A 9 73.15 -16.29 -50.43
C SER A 9 72.77 -14.88 -49.96
N VAL A 10 73.75 -13.95 -49.95
CA VAL A 10 73.51 -12.55 -49.60
C VAL A 10 72.58 -11.86 -50.60
N SER A 11 72.71 -12.16 -51.89
CA SER A 11 71.83 -11.65 -52.95
C SER A 11 70.39 -12.18 -52.83
N GLY A 12 70.23 -13.47 -52.49
CA GLY A 12 68.92 -14.06 -52.21
C GLY A 12 68.22 -13.42 -51.01
N VAL A 13 68.96 -13.15 -49.93
CA VAL A 13 68.44 -12.44 -48.75
C VAL A 13 68.05 -11.00 -49.09
N LEU A 14 68.87 -10.28 -49.89
CA LEU A 14 68.55 -8.91 -50.31
C LEU A 14 67.29 -8.85 -51.19
N THR A 15 67.13 -9.83 -52.09
CA THR A 15 65.95 -9.97 -52.96
C THR A 15 64.71 -10.30 -52.14
N PHE A 16 64.83 -11.18 -51.14
CA PHE A 16 63.76 -11.50 -50.20
C PHE A 16 63.32 -10.26 -49.39
N LEU A 17 64.27 -9.50 -48.82
CA LEU A 17 63.96 -8.26 -48.09
C LEU A 17 63.33 -7.20 -49.00
N SER A 18 63.78 -7.08 -50.24
CA SER A 18 63.16 -6.20 -51.24
C SER A 18 61.73 -6.60 -51.55
N PHE A 19 61.45 -7.91 -51.63
CA PHE A 19 60.10 -8.44 -51.83
C PHE A 19 59.19 -8.18 -50.62
N VAL A 20 59.72 -8.28 -49.40
CA VAL A 20 58.97 -7.91 -48.17
C VAL A 20 58.58 -6.43 -48.17
N VAL A 21 59.48 -5.53 -48.59
CA VAL A 21 59.16 -4.09 -48.74
C VAL A 21 58.11 -3.87 -49.81
N LEU A 22 58.17 -4.60 -50.93
CA LEU A 22 57.18 -4.51 -52.01
C LEU A 22 55.79 -5.01 -51.56
N LEU A 23 55.75 -6.05 -50.72
CA LEU A 23 54.53 -6.60 -50.13
C LEU A 23 54.01 -5.83 -48.89
N ASN A 24 54.71 -4.80 -48.41
CA ASN A 24 54.29 -4.01 -47.25
C ASN A 24 52.90 -3.35 -47.44
N THR A 25 52.46 -3.17 -48.68
CA THR A 25 51.12 -2.66 -49.02
C THR A 25 49.99 -3.67 -48.83
N PHE A 26 50.30 -4.96 -48.65
CA PHE A 26 49.31 -6.03 -48.50
C PHE A 26 48.56 -5.98 -47.15
N ILE A 27 49.20 -5.42 -46.12
CA ILE A 27 48.56 -5.07 -44.85
C ILE A 27 48.52 -3.54 -44.78
N PRO A 28 47.39 -2.90 -45.12
CA PRO A 28 47.31 -1.45 -45.13
C PRO A 28 47.53 -0.89 -43.73
N SER A 29 48.59 -0.09 -43.55
CA SER A 29 48.85 0.60 -42.28
C SER A 29 47.73 1.57 -41.90
N SER A 30 46.95 2.05 -42.88
CA SER A 30 45.80 2.92 -42.69
C SER A 30 44.54 2.22 -42.18
N LEU A 31 44.47 0.88 -42.20
CA LEU A 31 43.27 0.13 -41.81
C LEU A 31 42.89 0.42 -40.35
N VAL A 32 43.86 0.37 -39.45
CA VAL A 32 43.66 0.61 -38.01
C VAL A 32 43.10 2.01 -37.76
N VAL A 33 43.72 3.03 -38.37
CA VAL A 33 43.30 4.43 -38.23
C VAL A 33 41.92 4.68 -38.83
N SER A 34 41.61 4.05 -39.97
CA SER A 34 40.31 4.20 -40.63
C SER A 34 39.18 3.60 -39.80
N VAL A 35 39.39 2.41 -39.22
CA VAL A 35 38.41 1.76 -38.34
C VAL A 35 38.18 2.60 -37.08
N GLU A 36 39.24 3.13 -36.47
CA GLU A 36 39.12 3.95 -35.26
C GLU A 36 38.41 5.30 -35.52
N LEU A 37 38.65 5.89 -36.70
CA LEU A 37 37.94 7.09 -37.14
C LEU A 37 36.43 6.81 -37.35
N ILE A 38 36.08 5.71 -38.02
CA ILE A 38 34.69 5.31 -38.26
C ILE A 38 33.98 5.07 -36.92
N LYS A 39 34.61 4.34 -35.99
CA LYS A 39 34.08 4.10 -34.64
C LYS A 39 33.80 5.39 -33.88
N THR A 40 34.69 6.38 -34.00
CA THR A 40 34.53 7.70 -33.38
C THR A 40 33.38 8.50 -33.98
N ILE A 41 33.19 8.42 -35.31
CA ILE A 41 32.05 9.06 -35.99
C ILE A 41 30.73 8.40 -35.55
N HIS A 42 30.66 7.07 -35.51
CA HIS A 42 29.47 6.34 -35.06
C HIS A 42 29.10 6.67 -33.61
N ALA A 43 30.10 6.77 -32.71
CA ALA A 43 29.88 7.20 -31.33
C ALA A 43 29.23 8.60 -31.24
N LYS A 44 29.60 9.53 -32.13
CA LYS A 44 28.97 10.86 -32.21
C LYS A 44 27.55 10.80 -32.76
N TYR A 45 27.27 9.94 -33.74
CA TYR A 45 25.92 9.75 -34.26
C TYR A 45 24.95 9.24 -33.20
N ILE A 46 25.39 8.33 -32.33
CA ILE A 46 24.59 7.89 -31.16
C ILE A 46 24.23 9.11 -30.29
N GLY A 47 25.14 10.06 -30.09
CA GLY A 47 24.86 11.25 -29.28
C GLY A 47 24.00 12.31 -29.96
N TRP A 48 23.95 12.32 -31.29
CA TRP A 48 23.12 13.26 -32.06
C TRP A 48 21.73 12.72 -32.35
N ASP A 49 21.48 11.44 -32.10
CA ASP A 49 20.18 10.83 -32.30
C ASP A 49 19.12 11.51 -31.43
N HIS A 50 18.05 11.97 -32.07
CA HIS A 50 16.93 12.62 -31.41
C HIS A 50 16.00 11.61 -30.73
N ASP A 51 15.94 10.38 -31.22
CA ASP A 51 15.05 9.34 -30.69
C ASP A 51 15.59 8.76 -29.37
N MET A 52 16.90 8.89 -29.13
CA MET A 52 17.56 8.47 -27.89
C MET A 52 17.63 9.58 -26.81
N ARG A 53 16.74 10.58 -26.90
CA ARG A 53 16.63 11.64 -25.89
C ARG A 53 15.60 11.31 -24.83
N ASN A 54 15.94 11.57 -23.57
CA ASN A 54 14.99 11.43 -22.46
C ASN A 54 13.97 12.59 -22.45
N PRO A 55 12.89 12.51 -21.65
CA PRO A 55 11.88 13.59 -21.55
C PRO A 55 12.43 14.94 -21.05
N LYS A 56 13.65 14.95 -20.47
CA LYS A 56 14.36 16.17 -20.05
C LYS A 56 15.22 16.76 -21.19
N GLY A 57 15.29 16.09 -22.34
CA GLY A 57 16.05 16.50 -23.51
C GLY A 57 17.51 16.02 -23.55
N GLU A 58 17.96 15.24 -22.56
CA GLU A 58 19.32 14.70 -22.49
C GLU A 58 19.43 13.48 -23.43
N GLY A 59 20.43 13.47 -24.32
CA GLY A 59 20.66 12.39 -25.28
C GLY A 59 21.59 11.29 -24.76
N ALA A 60 21.56 10.13 -25.41
CA ALA A 60 22.53 9.06 -25.15
C ALA A 60 23.97 9.55 -25.36
N THR A 61 24.92 9.08 -24.55
CA THR A 61 26.34 9.44 -24.70
C THR A 61 27.18 8.18 -24.78
N ALA A 62 27.86 7.99 -25.92
CA ALA A 62 28.80 6.90 -26.10
C ALA A 62 30.14 7.26 -25.44
N LEU A 63 30.37 6.76 -24.21
CA LEU A 63 31.61 7.01 -23.46
C LEU A 63 32.82 6.28 -24.06
N THR A 64 32.60 5.14 -24.71
CA THR A 64 33.64 4.28 -25.28
C THR A 64 33.35 4.01 -26.75
N SER A 65 34.04 4.69 -27.66
CA SER A 65 33.83 4.56 -29.11
C SER A 65 34.31 3.22 -29.67
N THR A 66 35.26 2.56 -29.01
CA THR A 66 35.86 1.30 -29.49
C THR A 66 34.87 0.13 -29.53
N LEU A 67 33.83 0.17 -28.68
CA LEU A 67 32.85 -0.92 -28.46
C LEU A 67 31.55 -0.75 -29.27
N VAL A 68 31.42 0.30 -30.09
CA VAL A 68 30.15 0.62 -30.78
C VAL A 68 29.68 -0.53 -31.68
N GLU A 69 30.60 -1.29 -32.28
CA GLU A 69 30.27 -2.45 -33.12
C GLU A 69 29.79 -3.67 -32.33
N GLU A 70 30.19 -3.80 -31.06
CA GLU A 70 29.77 -4.90 -30.20
C GLU A 70 28.27 -4.81 -29.87
N LEU A 71 27.69 -3.59 -29.88
CA LEU A 71 26.25 -3.38 -29.70
C LEU A 71 25.41 -4.19 -30.71
N GLY A 72 25.90 -4.37 -31.94
CA GLY A 72 25.24 -5.17 -32.97
C GLY A 72 25.37 -6.69 -32.78
N GLN A 73 26.21 -7.12 -31.83
CA GLN A 73 26.50 -8.53 -31.54
C GLN A 73 25.94 -9.00 -30.18
N VAL A 74 25.26 -8.11 -29.44
CA VAL A 74 24.72 -8.42 -28.12
C VAL A 74 23.68 -9.54 -28.21
N LYS A 75 23.90 -10.63 -27.45
CA LYS A 75 22.97 -11.76 -27.33
C LYS A 75 22.25 -11.83 -25.99
N TYR A 76 22.87 -11.32 -24.93
CA TYR A 76 22.36 -11.35 -23.58
C TYR A 76 22.34 -9.94 -23.02
N LEU A 77 21.19 -9.53 -22.47
CA LEU A 77 21.03 -8.27 -21.77
C LEU A 77 20.82 -8.57 -20.28
N PHE A 78 21.74 -8.10 -19.45
CA PHE A 78 21.59 -8.13 -18.00
C PHE A 78 21.11 -6.75 -17.55
N SER A 79 19.89 -6.67 -17.03
CA SER A 79 19.32 -5.43 -16.52
C SER A 79 19.18 -5.48 -15.01
N ASP A 80 19.53 -4.39 -14.34
CA ASP A 80 19.15 -4.21 -12.94
C ASP A 80 17.64 -3.91 -12.84
N LYS A 81 17.01 -4.27 -11.72
CA LYS A 81 15.58 -4.04 -11.49
C LYS A 81 15.31 -2.61 -11.07
N THR A 82 16.06 -2.11 -10.10
CA THR A 82 15.78 -0.84 -9.43
C THR A 82 16.51 0.29 -10.14
N GLY A 83 15.80 1.33 -10.57
CA GLY A 83 16.40 2.47 -11.28
C GLY A 83 16.67 2.24 -12.77
N THR A 84 16.53 1.01 -13.27
CA THR A 84 16.55 0.68 -14.72
C THR A 84 15.17 0.22 -15.19
N LEU A 85 14.68 -0.93 -14.72
CA LEU A 85 13.34 -1.43 -15.09
C LEU A 85 12.21 -0.67 -14.37
N THR A 86 12.47 -0.23 -13.14
CA THR A 86 11.48 0.45 -12.31
C THR A 86 11.98 1.84 -11.92
N GLN A 87 11.13 2.84 -12.13
CA GLN A 87 11.29 4.13 -11.46
C GLN A 87 10.97 3.87 -9.99
N ASN A 88 11.82 4.31 -9.05
CA ASN A 88 11.63 4.12 -7.60
C ASN A 88 10.50 5.01 -7.05
N LEU A 89 9.37 5.02 -7.75
CA LEU A 89 8.17 5.78 -7.49
C LEU A 89 7.05 4.78 -7.27
N MET A 90 6.49 4.79 -6.05
CA MET A 90 5.37 3.93 -5.70
C MET A 90 4.07 4.75 -5.79
N GLU A 91 3.05 4.13 -6.37
CA GLU A 91 1.72 4.71 -6.57
C GLU A 91 0.65 3.74 -6.07
N PHE A 92 -0.36 4.27 -5.40
CA PHE A 92 -1.53 3.50 -5.02
C PHE A 92 -2.46 3.36 -6.22
N ARG A 93 -2.78 2.12 -6.59
CA ARG A 93 -3.58 1.84 -7.79
C ARG A 93 -4.95 1.28 -7.49
N LYS A 94 -5.04 0.31 -6.57
CA LYS A 94 -6.26 -0.42 -6.25
C LYS A 94 -6.40 -0.67 -4.75
N CYS A 95 -7.64 -0.84 -4.29
CA CYS A 95 -7.91 -1.40 -2.97
C CYS A 95 -9.20 -2.22 -2.97
N SER A 96 -9.32 -3.11 -1.98
CA SER A 96 -10.53 -3.88 -1.71
C SER A 96 -11.08 -3.43 -0.36
N VAL A 97 -12.28 -2.85 -0.37
CA VAL A 97 -12.95 -2.39 0.85
C VAL A 97 -14.41 -2.81 0.79
N ASN A 98 -14.91 -3.37 1.89
CA ASN A 98 -16.30 -3.79 2.02
C ASN A 98 -16.81 -4.73 0.89
N GLY A 99 -15.92 -5.56 0.34
CA GLY A 99 -16.22 -6.55 -0.70
C GLY A 99 -16.23 -5.95 -2.10
N CYS A 100 -15.94 -4.66 -2.21
CA CYS A 100 -15.88 -3.93 -3.46
C CYS A 100 -14.42 -3.61 -3.80
N VAL A 101 -14.10 -3.63 -5.09
CA VAL A 101 -12.78 -3.24 -5.60
C VAL A 101 -12.85 -1.81 -6.10
N TYR A 102 -11.91 -0.98 -5.68
CA TYR A 102 -11.76 0.39 -6.15
C TYR A 102 -10.45 0.52 -6.92
N SER A 103 -10.49 1.11 -8.11
CA SER A 103 -9.32 1.28 -8.98
C SER A 103 -9.16 2.73 -9.44
N SER A 104 -7.92 3.17 -9.58
CA SER A 104 -7.60 4.39 -10.31
C SER A 104 -7.87 4.18 -11.81
N ALA A 105 -8.43 5.19 -12.47
CA ALA A 105 -8.85 5.12 -13.88
C ALA A 105 -7.68 5.08 -14.87
N GLU A 106 -6.44 5.28 -14.41
CA GLU A 106 -5.27 5.46 -15.28
C GLU A 106 -4.59 4.16 -15.74
N PHE A 107 -5.23 2.99 -15.62
CA PHE A 107 -4.76 1.75 -16.26
C PHE A 107 -5.68 1.37 -17.43
N GLY A 108 -5.72 2.23 -18.44
CA GLY A 108 -6.18 1.88 -19.77
C GLY A 108 -5.04 1.26 -20.57
N SER A 109 -4.83 -0.05 -20.47
CA SER A 109 -4.18 -0.87 -21.51
C SER A 109 -4.49 -2.35 -21.26
N SER A 110 -5.40 -2.88 -22.08
CA SER A 110 -5.80 -4.29 -22.22
C SER A 110 -6.80 -4.86 -21.20
N ALA A 111 -7.95 -4.21 -21.04
CA ALA A 111 -9.19 -4.91 -20.73
C ALA A 111 -10.23 -4.55 -21.80
N ASN A 112 -10.29 -5.38 -22.83
CA ASN A 112 -11.39 -5.40 -23.79
C ASN A 112 -12.63 -6.03 -23.12
N VAL A 113 -13.07 -5.47 -21.99
CA VAL A 113 -14.27 -5.89 -21.28
C VAL A 113 -14.86 -4.67 -20.57
N LEU A 114 -16.05 -4.27 -21.02
CA LEU A 114 -17.02 -3.43 -20.29
C LEU A 114 -16.86 -1.90 -20.31
N SER A 115 -16.85 -1.32 -21.51
CA SER A 115 -17.46 0.00 -21.74
C SER A 115 -18.93 -0.17 -22.10
N THR A 116 -19.75 -0.60 -21.15
CA THR A 116 -21.20 -0.46 -21.26
C THR A 116 -21.72 -0.23 -19.85
N VAL A 117 -22.58 0.77 -19.66
CA VAL A 117 -23.10 1.26 -18.37
C VAL A 117 -22.22 2.31 -17.67
N THR A 118 -21.99 3.46 -18.30
CA THR A 118 -22.31 4.77 -17.67
C THR A 118 -22.39 5.85 -18.76
N SER A 119 -23.53 5.94 -19.42
CA SER A 119 -23.94 7.15 -20.15
C SER A 119 -25.36 7.45 -19.73
N ILE A 120 -25.50 7.96 -18.50
CA ILE A 120 -26.75 8.54 -18.01
C ILE A 120 -26.48 10.03 -17.81
N ASN A 121 -26.81 10.77 -18.87
CA ASN A 121 -27.61 12.00 -18.85
C ASN A 121 -27.33 13.01 -17.72
N THR A 122 -26.42 13.95 -17.98
CA THR A 122 -26.60 15.33 -17.52
C THR A 122 -27.27 16.10 -18.64
N THR A 123 -28.54 16.41 -18.43
CA THR A 123 -29.36 17.29 -19.26
C THR A 123 -28.73 18.67 -19.40
N ASN A 124 -28.40 19.09 -20.63
CA ASN A 124 -28.38 20.51 -21.00
C ASN A 124 -29.15 20.65 -22.31
N ASN A 125 -30.38 21.15 -22.16
CA ASN A 125 -31.34 21.41 -23.21
C ASN A 125 -31.01 22.74 -23.89
N TYR A 126 -30.56 22.70 -25.14
CA TYR A 126 -30.67 23.81 -26.09
C TYR A 126 -31.50 23.31 -27.28
N ASN A 127 -32.64 23.96 -27.47
CA ASN A 127 -33.63 23.70 -28.51
C ASN A 127 -33.03 23.74 -29.91
N ASN A 128 -33.44 22.80 -30.77
CA ASN A 128 -34.06 23.12 -32.06
C ASN A 128 -34.57 21.87 -32.79
N GLY A 129 -35.85 21.93 -33.20
CA GLY A 129 -36.29 21.51 -34.54
C GLY A 129 -36.53 20.03 -34.82
N ASN A 130 -37.82 19.67 -34.77
CA ASN A 130 -38.58 18.96 -35.81
C ASN A 130 -38.29 17.50 -36.21
N ASP A 131 -39.40 16.76 -36.15
CA ASP A 131 -39.92 15.77 -37.09
C ASP A 131 -39.60 14.26 -36.89
N ASP A 132 -40.72 13.55 -36.80
CA ASP A 132 -41.06 12.22 -37.30
C ASP A 132 -41.02 10.97 -36.39
N ASP A 133 -42.09 10.20 -36.63
CA ASP A 133 -42.71 9.11 -35.90
C ASP A 133 -41.92 7.79 -35.86
N ASP A 134 -42.48 6.90 -35.03
CA ASP A 134 -42.55 5.45 -35.16
C ASP A 134 -41.68 4.51 -34.27
N ASP A 135 -42.47 3.68 -33.58
CA ASP A 135 -42.29 2.26 -33.30
C ASP A 135 -41.34 1.77 -32.20
N ALA A 136 -42.01 1.52 -31.06
CA ALA A 136 -41.63 0.56 -30.04
C ALA A 136 -41.50 -0.87 -30.59
N LYS A 137 -40.29 -1.45 -30.50
CA LYS A 137 -40.10 -2.91 -30.39
C LYS A 137 -39.06 -3.22 -29.34
N GLY A 138 -39.54 -3.74 -28.21
CA GLY A 138 -38.72 -4.27 -27.12
C GLY A 138 -38.00 -5.55 -27.56
N LEU A 139 -36.69 -5.61 -27.28
CA LEU A 139 -35.91 -6.82 -27.36
C LEU A 139 -35.46 -7.21 -25.95
N ARG A 140 -36.21 -8.15 -25.36
CA ARG A 140 -35.86 -8.87 -24.13
C ARG A 140 -34.68 -9.79 -24.47
N VAL A 141 -33.52 -9.55 -23.89
CA VAL A 141 -32.43 -10.54 -23.86
C VAL A 141 -32.41 -11.15 -22.47
N GLU A 142 -32.86 -12.40 -22.40
CA GLU A 142 -32.88 -13.23 -21.21
C GLU A 142 -31.46 -13.62 -20.78
N SER A 143 -31.26 -13.60 -19.47
CA SER A 143 -30.04 -13.91 -18.76
C SER A 143 -29.84 -15.42 -18.68
N THR A 144 -28.73 -15.94 -19.18
CA THR A 144 -28.25 -17.28 -18.79
C THR A 144 -27.19 -17.16 -17.72
N SER A 145 -27.60 -17.58 -16.52
CA SER A 145 -26.86 -17.62 -15.28
C SER A 145 -25.66 -18.57 -15.30
N SER A 146 -24.50 -18.08 -14.84
CA SER A 146 -23.50 -18.90 -14.15
C SER A 146 -23.00 -18.12 -12.94
N GLN A 147 -23.07 -18.74 -11.77
CA GLN A 147 -22.78 -18.20 -10.45
C GLN A 147 -21.35 -17.64 -10.32
N ALA A 148 -21.19 -16.34 -10.58
CA ALA A 148 -20.07 -15.55 -10.07
C ALA A 148 -20.68 -14.55 -9.08
N GLU A 149 -20.17 -14.48 -7.85
CA GLU A 149 -20.48 -13.33 -6.99
C GLU A 149 -19.93 -12.09 -7.71
N ASP A 150 -20.83 -11.23 -8.21
CA ASP A 150 -20.47 -10.02 -8.95
C ASP A 150 -19.56 -9.12 -8.09
N CYS A 151 -18.24 -9.19 -8.34
CA CYS A 151 -17.28 -8.27 -7.78
C CYS A 151 -17.55 -6.87 -8.37
N ARG A 152 -18.07 -5.95 -7.55
CA ARG A 152 -18.37 -4.59 -7.99
C ARG A 152 -17.09 -3.76 -8.02
N VAL A 153 -16.70 -3.34 -9.23
CA VAL A 153 -15.54 -2.46 -9.45
C VAL A 153 -16.00 -1.01 -9.55
N TYR A 154 -15.39 -0.12 -8.77
CA TYR A 154 -15.69 1.31 -8.76
C TYR A 154 -14.43 2.17 -8.94
N GLY A 155 -14.60 3.43 -9.32
CA GLY A 155 -13.51 4.41 -9.34
C GLY A 155 -13.12 4.89 -7.93
N LEU A 156 -11.89 5.39 -7.78
CA LEU A 156 -11.44 6.02 -6.52
C LEU A 156 -12.29 7.23 -6.11
N ASP A 157 -12.97 7.90 -7.04
CA ASP A 157 -13.92 8.97 -6.72
C ASP A 157 -15.11 8.45 -5.91
N GLN A 158 -15.59 7.24 -6.20
CA GLN A 158 -16.65 6.61 -5.42
C GLN A 158 -16.17 6.28 -4.01
N LEU A 159 -14.93 5.80 -3.86
CA LEU A 159 -14.31 5.56 -2.55
C LEU A 159 -14.25 6.84 -1.73
N ARG A 160 -13.83 7.95 -2.35
CA ARG A 160 -13.81 9.28 -1.72
C ARG A 160 -15.20 9.74 -1.28
N LEU A 161 -16.21 9.56 -2.14
CA LEU A 161 -17.60 9.92 -1.82
C LEU A 161 -18.13 9.11 -0.63
N CYS A 162 -17.90 7.79 -0.60
CA CYS A 162 -18.29 6.95 0.53
C CYS A 162 -17.52 7.35 1.80
N GLY A 163 -16.24 7.70 1.65
CA GLY A 163 -15.35 8.15 2.72
C GLY A 163 -15.78 9.44 3.44
N HIS A 164 -16.67 10.24 2.87
CA HIS A 164 -17.20 11.44 3.54
C HIS A 164 -18.10 11.11 4.74
N ASP A 165 -18.77 9.95 4.72
CA ASP A 165 -19.51 9.46 5.88
C ASP A 165 -18.58 8.64 6.77
N ALA A 166 -18.21 9.20 7.92
CA ALA A 166 -17.33 8.56 8.91
C ALA A 166 -17.87 7.22 9.44
N SER A 167 -19.15 6.92 9.24
CA SER A 167 -19.77 5.66 9.65
C SER A 167 -19.51 4.50 8.69
N THR A 168 -18.96 4.77 7.50
CA THR A 168 -18.72 3.79 6.45
C THR A 168 -17.40 3.02 6.66
N PRO A 169 -17.33 1.74 6.24
CA PRO A 169 -16.08 1.00 6.23
C PRO A 169 -15.03 1.62 5.29
N GLU A 170 -15.47 2.30 4.23
CA GLU A 170 -14.62 3.07 3.33
C GLU A 170 -13.91 4.22 4.07
N ALA A 171 -14.63 5.02 4.85
CA ALA A 171 -14.02 6.06 5.67
C ALA A 171 -13.02 5.48 6.69
N ALA A 172 -13.36 4.36 7.33
CA ALA A 172 -12.46 3.69 8.27
C ALA A 172 -11.16 3.19 7.60
N PHE A 173 -11.24 2.69 6.36
CA PHE A 173 -10.08 2.28 5.58
C PHE A 173 -9.19 3.48 5.20
N ILE A 174 -9.78 4.57 4.70
CA ILE A 174 -9.01 5.77 4.33
C ILE A 174 -8.37 6.40 5.57
N LEU A 175 -9.10 6.42 6.68
CA LEU A 175 -8.58 6.85 7.98
C LEU A 175 -7.40 5.96 8.43
N ALA A 176 -7.49 4.64 8.27
CA ALA A 176 -6.38 3.73 8.60
C ALA A 176 -5.13 4.01 7.76
N MET A 177 -5.29 4.33 6.47
CA MET A 177 -4.19 4.76 5.60
C MET A 177 -3.55 6.07 6.10
N ALA A 178 -4.36 7.03 6.54
CA ALA A 178 -3.92 8.33 7.05
C ALA A 178 -3.32 8.30 8.47
N LEU A 179 -3.53 7.21 9.25
CA LEU A 179 -3.07 7.14 10.65
C LEU A 179 -1.91 6.16 10.87
N CYS A 180 -1.85 5.05 10.12
CA CYS A 180 -0.89 3.95 10.37
C CYS A 180 0.38 4.10 9.51
N HIS A 181 1.20 5.11 9.82
CA HIS A 181 2.46 5.40 9.13
C HIS A 181 3.42 6.23 10.00
N THR A 182 4.68 6.36 9.58
CA THR A 182 5.67 7.27 10.18
C THR A 182 6.06 8.45 9.27
N VAL A 183 5.35 8.65 8.16
CA VAL A 183 5.54 9.79 7.23
C VAL A 183 5.59 11.13 7.94
N VAL A 184 6.57 11.94 7.54
CA VAL A 184 6.76 13.33 7.96
C VAL A 184 6.15 14.26 6.91
N CYS A 185 5.46 15.28 7.39
CA CYS A 185 4.79 16.30 6.59
C CYS A 185 5.68 17.56 6.58
N GLU A 186 6.05 18.01 5.40
CA GLU A 186 6.70 19.30 5.18
C GLU A 186 5.73 20.21 4.45
N SER A 187 5.38 21.33 5.08
CA SER A 187 4.59 22.39 4.46
C SER A 187 5.53 23.39 3.81
N ASP A 188 5.36 23.62 2.51
CA ASP A 188 6.09 24.67 1.82
C ASP A 188 5.48 26.04 2.15
N ALA A 189 6.33 26.99 2.58
CA ALA A 189 5.92 28.35 2.91
C ALA A 189 5.39 29.12 1.70
N ALA A 190 5.78 28.73 0.48
CA ALA A 190 5.30 29.35 -0.76
C ALA A 190 3.93 28.79 -1.23
N SER A 191 3.58 27.57 -0.83
CA SER A 191 2.36 26.88 -1.29
C SER A 191 1.66 26.12 -0.15
N PRO A 192 0.92 26.80 0.74
CA PRO A 192 0.35 26.18 1.96
C PRO A 192 -0.68 25.05 1.69
N ASN A 193 -1.20 24.98 0.47
CA ASN A 193 -2.11 23.91 0.06
C ASN A 193 -1.38 22.64 -0.44
N LEU A 194 -0.09 22.74 -0.75
CA LEU A 194 0.71 21.60 -1.17
C LEU A 194 1.48 21.06 0.03
N VAL A 195 1.16 19.82 0.41
CA VAL A 195 1.87 19.11 1.48
C VAL A 195 2.80 18.08 0.85
N GLN A 196 4.08 18.16 1.21
CA GLN A 196 5.05 17.16 0.83
C GLN A 196 5.14 16.07 1.91
N TYR A 197 5.07 14.82 1.47
CA TYR A 197 5.09 13.64 2.33
C TYR A 197 6.41 12.88 2.16
N ASN A 198 7.27 12.96 3.16
CA ASN A 198 8.57 12.30 3.20
C ASN A 198 8.50 11.08 4.12
N ALA A 199 9.01 9.94 3.65
CA ALA A 199 8.95 8.68 4.39
C ALA A 199 10.17 7.81 4.10
N ASP A 200 10.57 6.98 5.07
CA ASP A 200 11.66 6.00 4.92
C ASP A 200 11.31 4.91 3.90
N SER A 201 10.02 4.63 3.72
CA SER A 201 9.50 3.71 2.72
C SER A 201 8.64 4.44 1.70
N PRO A 202 8.90 4.29 0.38
CA PRO A 202 8.09 4.91 -0.66
C PRO A 202 6.65 4.38 -0.69
N ASP A 203 6.43 3.15 -0.20
CA ASP A 203 5.10 2.55 -0.06
C ASP A 203 4.23 3.37 0.92
N GLU A 204 4.81 3.81 2.04
CA GLU A 204 4.08 4.62 3.02
C GLU A 204 3.76 6.01 2.48
N ALA A 205 4.71 6.65 1.79
CA ALA A 205 4.49 7.93 1.15
C ALA A 205 3.37 7.86 0.11
N ALA A 206 3.30 6.79 -0.68
CA ALA A 206 2.24 6.55 -1.65
C ALA A 206 0.86 6.42 -0.99
N LEU A 207 0.77 5.65 0.09
CA LEU A 207 -0.47 5.45 0.84
C LEU A 207 -0.99 6.76 1.46
N VAL A 208 -0.13 7.56 2.07
CA VAL A 208 -0.53 8.85 2.68
C VAL A 208 -0.89 9.89 1.62
N ARG A 209 -0.15 9.96 0.51
CA ARG A 209 -0.51 10.80 -0.66
C ARG A 209 -1.91 10.44 -1.19
N SER A 210 -2.22 9.16 -1.21
CA SER A 210 -3.51 8.67 -1.69
C SER A 210 -4.63 8.93 -0.70
N ALA A 211 -4.38 8.77 0.61
CA ALA A 211 -5.31 9.17 1.65
C ALA A 211 -5.65 10.66 1.56
N ASN A 212 -4.65 11.53 1.32
CA ASN A 212 -4.87 12.96 1.09
C ASN A 212 -5.79 13.21 -0.13
N SER A 213 -5.53 12.52 -1.24
CA SER A 213 -6.33 12.63 -2.47
C SER A 213 -7.77 12.13 -2.30
N LEU A 214 -7.97 11.13 -1.44
CA LEU A 214 -9.27 10.59 -1.03
C LEU A 214 -9.96 11.45 0.05
N GLY A 215 -9.39 12.60 0.40
CA GLY A 215 -9.98 13.55 1.32
C GLY A 215 -9.60 13.34 2.78
N PHE A 216 -8.54 12.61 3.13
CA PHE A 216 -8.00 12.53 4.50
C PHE A 216 -6.59 13.12 4.53
N ARG A 217 -6.50 14.45 4.68
CA ARG A 217 -5.23 15.17 4.66
C ARG A 217 -4.52 15.09 6.01
N PHE A 218 -3.39 14.40 6.05
CA PHE A 218 -2.48 14.40 7.19
C PHE A 218 -1.69 15.72 7.25
N LEU A 219 -1.74 16.41 8.40
CA LEU A 219 -1.12 17.74 8.60
C LEU A 219 0.19 17.71 9.41
N GLY A 220 0.69 16.55 9.81
CA GLY A 220 1.93 16.43 10.59
C GLY A 220 1.71 16.08 12.07
N ARG A 221 2.83 15.90 12.79
CA ARG A 221 2.86 15.57 14.22
C ARG A 221 3.29 16.77 15.06
N THR A 222 2.57 17.10 16.13
CA THR A 222 2.97 18.18 17.05
C THR A 222 3.80 17.68 18.24
N ASN A 223 4.93 18.34 18.53
CA ASN A 223 5.96 17.94 19.52
C ASN A 223 5.50 17.73 20.98
N ARG A 224 4.33 18.23 21.39
CA ARG A 224 3.92 18.16 22.81
C ARG A 224 3.24 16.84 23.22
N LYS A 225 2.92 15.93 22.28
CA LYS A 225 2.30 14.59 22.52
C LYS A 225 2.01 13.78 21.23
N GLU A 226 2.82 13.91 20.18
CA GLU A 226 2.58 13.29 18.85
C GLU A 226 1.12 13.43 18.37
N HIS A 227 0.64 14.66 18.28
CA HIS A 227 -0.74 14.93 17.83
C HIS A 227 -0.81 14.87 16.32
N MET A 228 -1.77 14.11 15.79
CA MET A 228 -2.05 13.98 14.37
C MET A 228 -3.39 14.64 14.06
N LYS A 229 -3.37 15.56 13.09
CA LYS A 229 -4.56 16.32 12.66
C LYS A 229 -4.93 15.95 11.23
N ILE A 230 -6.20 15.61 11.02
CA ILE A 230 -6.76 15.31 9.70
C ILE A 230 -7.77 16.40 9.33
N GLU A 231 -7.49 17.17 8.27
CA GLU A 231 -8.21 18.42 7.96
C GLU A 231 -9.67 18.21 7.60
N THR A 232 -9.95 17.32 6.64
CA THR A 232 -11.26 17.20 6.00
C THR A 232 -12.35 16.64 6.92
N ALA A 233 -11.98 16.09 8.08
CA ALA A 233 -12.90 15.59 9.09
C ALA A 233 -12.80 16.34 10.44
N ARG A 234 -11.91 17.35 10.56
CA ARG A 234 -11.54 18.00 11.85
C ARG A 234 -11.29 16.99 12.98
N MET A 235 -10.71 15.85 12.63
CA MET A 235 -10.40 14.79 13.57
C MET A 235 -9.00 15.01 14.13
N GLU A 236 -8.90 14.93 15.46
CA GLU A 236 -7.64 15.02 16.18
C GLU A 236 -7.39 13.72 16.92
N TYR A 237 -6.22 13.13 16.64
CA TYR A 237 -5.77 11.90 17.28
C TYR A 237 -4.49 12.16 18.07
N ASP A 238 -4.44 11.66 19.30
CA ASP A 238 -3.21 11.56 20.06
C ASP A 238 -2.56 10.22 19.72
N VAL A 239 -1.34 10.22 19.16
CA VAL A 239 -0.59 8.98 18.95
C VAL A 239 -0.03 8.56 20.31
N LEU A 240 -0.56 7.46 20.85
CA LEU A 240 -0.11 6.92 22.14
C LEU A 240 1.16 6.09 21.97
N TYR A 241 1.22 5.31 20.89
CA TYR A 241 2.35 4.44 20.64
C TYR A 241 2.48 4.04 19.18
N VAL A 242 3.72 3.93 18.70
CA VAL A 242 4.05 3.42 17.36
C VAL A 242 4.89 2.16 17.51
N LEU A 243 4.36 1.05 17.03
CA LEU A 243 5.09 -0.20 16.83
C LEU A 243 5.60 -0.20 15.39
N ALA A 244 6.83 0.27 15.21
CA ALA A 244 7.46 0.39 13.91
C ALA A 244 7.48 -0.96 13.16
N PHE A 245 7.60 -0.87 11.83
CA PHE A 245 7.76 -2.06 11.00
C PHE A 245 9.01 -2.85 11.41
N ASN A 246 8.87 -4.17 11.47
CA ASN A 246 9.98 -5.08 11.71
C ASN A 246 9.88 -6.27 10.74
N SER A 247 10.98 -6.63 10.08
CA SER A 247 11.05 -7.74 9.10
C SER A 247 10.59 -9.09 9.66
N ASN A 248 10.80 -9.34 10.96
CA ASN A 248 10.30 -10.55 11.63
C ASN A 248 8.77 -10.53 11.77
N ARG A 249 8.21 -9.35 12.06
CA ARG A 249 6.77 -9.17 12.26
C ARG A 249 5.99 -8.95 10.96
N LYS A 250 6.66 -8.47 9.91
CA LYS A 250 6.12 -8.07 8.59
C LYS A 250 4.87 -7.17 8.67
N ARG A 251 4.79 -6.35 9.72
CA ARG A 251 3.69 -5.41 9.98
C ARG A 251 4.15 -4.24 10.84
N MET A 252 3.47 -3.11 10.70
CA MET A 252 3.52 -1.92 11.55
C MET A 252 2.19 -1.82 12.30
N SER A 253 2.21 -1.25 13.50
CA SER A 253 0.96 -0.91 14.21
C SER A 253 1.08 0.45 14.89
N VAL A 254 -0.04 1.17 14.98
CA VAL A 254 -0.13 2.43 15.70
C VAL A 254 -1.31 2.36 16.66
N ILE A 255 -1.09 2.83 17.88
CA ILE A 255 -2.13 3.00 18.89
C ILE A 255 -2.43 4.49 18.97
N VAL A 256 -3.66 4.85 18.60
CA VAL A 256 -4.14 6.23 18.63
C VAL A 256 -5.29 6.37 19.62
N ARG A 257 -5.43 7.56 20.19
CA ARG A 257 -6.64 7.96 20.93
C ARG A 257 -7.35 9.05 20.14
N ASP A 258 -8.61 8.81 19.83
CA ASP A 258 -9.51 9.84 19.32
C ASP A 258 -9.82 10.84 20.43
N ARG A 259 -9.57 12.14 20.21
CA ARG A 259 -9.81 13.18 21.22
C ARG A 259 -11.30 13.50 21.42
N GLN A 260 -12.14 13.23 20.41
CA GLN A 260 -13.57 13.49 20.51
C GLN A 260 -14.26 12.37 21.30
N THR A 261 -13.99 11.11 20.94
CA THR A 261 -14.66 9.94 21.55
C THR A 261 -13.90 9.35 22.74
N ASN A 262 -12.65 9.75 22.95
CA ASN A 262 -11.71 9.11 23.90
C ASN A 262 -11.47 7.61 23.63
N ALA A 263 -11.92 7.09 22.48
CA ALA A 263 -11.69 5.72 22.08
C ALA A 263 -10.22 5.52 21.72
N ILE A 264 -9.66 4.39 22.14
CA ILE A 264 -8.33 3.96 21.76
C ILE A 264 -8.48 2.98 20.60
N ARG A 265 -7.77 3.24 19.51
CA ARG A 265 -7.76 2.38 18.33
C ARG A 265 -6.34 1.86 18.09
N LEU A 266 -6.22 0.54 17.98
CA LEU A 266 -5.04 -0.11 17.43
C LEU A 266 -5.28 -0.29 15.94
N ILE A 267 -4.42 0.27 15.10
CA ILE A 267 -4.45 0.08 13.65
C ILE A 267 -3.18 -0.66 13.26
N CYS A 268 -3.32 -1.71 12.47
CA CYS A 268 -2.23 -2.54 12.01
C CYS A 268 -2.22 -2.58 10.47
N LYS A 269 -1.04 -2.42 9.89
CA LYS A 269 -0.77 -2.51 8.45
C LYS A 269 0.33 -3.53 8.22
N GLY A 270 0.16 -4.46 7.29
CA GLY A 270 1.20 -5.46 7.02
C GLY A 270 0.89 -6.39 5.86
N ALA A 271 1.70 -7.44 5.74
CA ALA A 271 1.50 -8.50 4.76
C ALA A 271 0.14 -9.20 4.94
N ASP A 272 -0.44 -9.61 3.83
CA ASP A 272 -1.70 -10.35 3.72
C ASP A 272 -1.83 -11.50 4.74
N CYS A 273 -0.94 -12.49 4.70
CA CYS A 273 -1.00 -13.66 5.56
C CYS A 273 -0.88 -13.28 7.05
N VAL A 274 -0.06 -12.27 7.37
CA VAL A 274 0.19 -11.85 8.76
C VAL A 274 -1.01 -11.16 9.38
N ILE A 275 -1.74 -10.37 8.59
CA ILE A 275 -2.91 -9.63 9.05
C ILE A 275 -4.13 -10.54 9.08
N LEU A 276 -4.41 -11.27 7.98
CA LEU A 276 -5.60 -12.11 7.87
C LEU A 276 -5.64 -13.25 8.89
N ASP A 277 -4.50 -13.78 9.32
CA ASP A 277 -4.44 -14.83 10.37
C ASP A 277 -4.68 -14.27 11.78
N ARG A 278 -4.65 -12.95 11.96
CA ARG A 278 -4.91 -12.27 13.23
C ARG A 278 -6.30 -11.67 13.31
N CYS A 279 -7.01 -11.62 12.19
CA CYS A 279 -8.36 -11.13 12.09
C CYS A 279 -9.35 -12.25 12.40
N THR A 280 -10.26 -11.98 13.33
CA THR A 280 -11.41 -12.86 13.62
C THR A 280 -12.68 -12.39 12.92
N HIS A 281 -12.67 -11.16 12.40
CA HIS A 281 -13.84 -10.49 11.82
C HIS A 281 -13.44 -9.72 10.55
N PHE A 282 -14.31 -9.76 9.53
CA PHE A 282 -14.06 -9.19 8.20
C PHE A 282 -15.17 -8.22 7.75
N GLY A 283 -16.01 -7.76 8.68
CA GLY A 283 -17.12 -6.86 8.38
C GLY A 283 -18.24 -7.60 7.65
N SER A 284 -18.73 -7.01 6.56
CA SER A 284 -19.69 -7.63 5.64
C SER A 284 -19.05 -8.69 4.71
N GLN A 285 -17.72 -8.75 4.69
CA GLN A 285 -16.94 -9.55 3.74
C GLN A 285 -16.54 -10.88 4.37
N THR A 286 -16.13 -11.81 3.52
CA THR A 286 -15.46 -13.04 3.97
C THR A 286 -13.95 -12.96 3.78
N LYS A 287 -13.20 -13.74 4.56
CA LYS A 287 -11.75 -13.92 4.35
C LYS A 287 -11.46 -14.36 2.90
N GLY A 288 -12.29 -15.26 2.35
CA GLY A 288 -12.12 -15.78 0.99
C GLY A 288 -12.28 -14.71 -0.11
N THR A 289 -13.25 -13.80 0.04
CA THR A 289 -13.42 -12.67 -0.90
C THR A 289 -12.17 -11.77 -0.91
N ILE A 290 -11.65 -11.44 0.28
CA ILE A 290 -10.44 -10.62 0.42
C ILE A 290 -9.22 -11.32 -0.18
N GLU A 291 -9.03 -12.61 0.11
CA GLU A 291 -7.95 -13.41 -0.47
C GLU A 291 -8.02 -13.51 -1.99
N THR A 292 -9.22 -13.54 -2.56
CA THR A 292 -9.43 -13.56 -4.01
C THR A 292 -8.98 -12.24 -4.62
N HIS A 293 -9.46 -11.10 -4.11
CA HIS A 293 -9.02 -9.79 -4.59
C HIS A 293 -7.50 -9.57 -4.43
N LEU A 294 -6.91 -10.03 -3.33
CA LEU A 294 -5.47 -9.93 -3.11
C LEU A 294 -4.66 -10.76 -4.11
N LYS A 295 -5.16 -11.96 -4.49
CA LYS A 295 -4.54 -12.79 -5.53
C LYS A 295 -4.62 -12.11 -6.90
N ASP A 296 -5.76 -11.50 -7.21
CA ASP A 296 -5.94 -10.77 -8.47
C ASP A 296 -4.98 -9.58 -8.55
N PHE A 297 -4.89 -8.77 -7.48
CA PHE A 297 -3.95 -7.65 -7.41
C PHE A 297 -2.49 -8.11 -7.52
N ALA A 298 -2.13 -9.20 -6.87
CA ALA A 298 -0.79 -9.78 -6.97
C ALA A 298 -0.50 -10.33 -8.39
N GLY A 299 -1.51 -10.91 -9.05
CA GLY A 299 -1.43 -11.38 -10.45
C GLY A 299 -1.18 -10.25 -11.45
N GLU A 300 -1.66 -9.05 -11.15
CA GLU A 300 -1.35 -7.82 -11.90
C GLU A 300 0.02 -7.21 -11.56
N GLY A 301 0.79 -7.81 -10.65
CA GLY A 301 2.10 -7.32 -10.22
C GLY A 301 2.04 -6.18 -9.20
N LEU A 302 0.89 -5.93 -8.57
CA LEU A 302 0.76 -4.93 -7.51
C LEU A 302 1.31 -5.46 -6.19
N ARG A 303 1.91 -4.57 -5.40
CA ARG A 303 2.24 -4.88 -4.00
C ARG A 303 0.98 -4.76 -3.15
N THR A 304 0.65 -5.82 -2.43
CA THR A 304 -0.54 -5.89 -1.58
C THR A 304 -0.19 -5.69 -0.11
N LEU A 305 -1.03 -4.93 0.59
CA LEU A 305 -0.98 -4.77 2.04
C LEU A 305 -2.40 -4.87 2.59
N CYS A 306 -2.52 -5.38 3.81
CA CYS A 306 -3.77 -5.44 4.55
C CYS A 306 -3.75 -4.48 5.72
N TYR A 307 -4.91 -3.87 5.97
CA TYR A 307 -5.19 -3.11 7.17
C TYR A 307 -6.16 -3.89 8.05
N ALA A 308 -5.92 -3.82 9.35
CA ALA A 308 -6.84 -4.31 10.36
C ALA A 308 -6.83 -3.34 11.54
N ASP A 309 -7.95 -3.21 12.21
CA ASP A 309 -8.06 -2.37 13.39
C ASP A 309 -8.78 -3.07 14.54
N ARG A 310 -8.64 -2.48 15.71
CA ARG A 310 -9.34 -2.88 16.92
C ARG A 310 -9.59 -1.67 17.79
N ILE A 311 -10.80 -1.59 18.36
CA ILE A 311 -11.23 -0.44 19.15
C ILE A 311 -11.45 -0.86 20.60
N TRP A 312 -10.85 -0.10 21.52
CA TRP A 312 -11.07 -0.16 22.96
C TRP A 312 -11.66 1.18 23.41
N VAL A 313 -12.89 1.17 23.91
CA VAL A 313 -13.55 2.36 24.46
C VAL A 313 -13.29 2.39 25.96
N LEU A 314 -12.51 3.36 26.42
CA LEU A 314 -12.16 3.51 27.83
C LEU A 314 -12.86 4.74 28.40
N SER A 315 -14.02 4.53 29.05
CA SER A 315 -14.87 5.58 29.60
C SER A 315 -14.89 5.60 31.13
N GLY A 316 -14.99 6.80 31.70
CA GLY A 316 -15.30 7.04 33.11
C GLY A 316 -16.81 7.00 33.42
N ASP A 317 -17.65 6.92 32.38
CA ASP A 317 -19.10 6.95 32.52
C ASP A 317 -19.67 5.64 33.06
N LYS A 318 -20.97 5.67 33.36
CA LYS A 318 -21.75 4.49 33.68
C LYS A 318 -21.80 3.54 32.48
N VAL A 319 -22.06 2.26 32.76
CA VAL A 319 -22.04 1.18 31.76
C VAL A 319 -23.04 1.45 30.65
N GLU A 320 -24.26 1.86 31.00
CA GLU A 320 -25.35 2.08 30.06
C GLU A 320 -25.01 3.18 29.05
N THR A 321 -24.44 4.29 29.53
CA THR A 321 -24.01 5.41 28.69
C THR A 321 -22.86 5.03 27.77
N ALA A 322 -21.86 4.31 28.29
CA ALA A 322 -20.71 3.88 27.49
C ALA A 322 -21.10 2.88 26.40
N VAL A 323 -22.04 1.97 26.70
CA VAL A 323 -22.58 1.02 25.72
C VAL A 323 -23.38 1.74 24.65
N GLU A 324 -24.21 2.71 25.01
CA GLU A 324 -25.01 3.47 24.04
C GLU A 324 -24.15 4.34 23.14
N ILE A 325 -23.10 4.97 23.69
CA ILE A 325 -22.07 5.64 22.89
C ILE A 325 -21.38 4.63 21.97
N GLY A 326 -21.06 3.44 22.47
CA GLY A 326 -20.48 2.35 21.68
C GLY A 326 -21.37 1.94 20.50
N ARG A 327 -22.70 1.88 20.68
CA ARG A 327 -23.67 1.61 19.60
C ARG A 327 -23.77 2.78 18.63
N SER A 328 -23.85 4.01 19.12
CA SER A 328 -23.92 5.22 18.30
C SER A 328 -22.68 5.39 17.42
N CYS A 329 -21.50 5.06 17.95
CA CYS A 329 -20.22 5.10 17.24
C CYS A 329 -19.96 3.82 16.42
N ARG A 330 -20.91 2.88 16.35
CA ARG A 330 -20.80 1.55 15.70
C ARG A 330 -19.61 0.70 16.16
N VAL A 331 -19.06 1.00 17.34
CA VAL A 331 -18.08 0.13 18.01
C VAL A 331 -18.73 -1.19 18.40
N ILE A 332 -19.99 -1.14 18.85
CA ILE A 332 -20.86 -2.30 19.02
C ILE A 332 -21.85 -2.31 17.85
N SER A 333 -21.69 -3.29 16.96
CA SER A 333 -22.65 -3.52 15.87
C SER A 333 -23.83 -4.38 16.36
N LYS A 334 -24.99 -4.25 15.72
CA LYS A 334 -26.22 -5.02 16.07
C LYS A 334 -26.03 -6.54 15.98
N ASP A 335 -25.07 -6.98 15.17
CA ASP A 335 -24.77 -8.39 14.94
C ASP A 335 -23.83 -8.98 16.00
N MET A 336 -23.33 -8.15 16.93
CA MET A 336 -22.42 -8.58 17.99
C MET A 336 -23.16 -9.10 19.22
N VAL A 337 -22.52 -10.04 19.93
CA VAL A 337 -22.96 -10.52 21.24
C VAL A 337 -22.25 -9.72 22.32
N GLU A 338 -23.02 -9.05 23.16
CA GLU A 338 -22.53 -8.32 24.33
C GLU A 338 -22.16 -9.30 25.45
N MET A 339 -20.90 -9.30 25.86
CA MET A 339 -20.34 -10.17 26.88
C MET A 339 -19.94 -9.33 28.10
N HIS A 340 -20.76 -9.40 29.15
CA HIS A 340 -20.50 -8.69 30.40
C HIS A 340 -19.55 -9.50 31.28
N LEU A 341 -18.39 -8.93 31.59
CA LEU A 341 -17.40 -9.54 32.46
C LEU A 341 -17.47 -8.89 33.84
N GLU A 342 -18.00 -9.65 34.79
CA GLU A 342 -18.14 -9.24 36.19
C GLU A 342 -17.32 -10.17 37.10
N GLY A 343 -16.71 -9.59 38.13
CA GLY A 343 -16.02 -10.36 39.15
C GLY A 343 -15.65 -9.53 40.36
N THR A 344 -16.01 -10.03 41.55
CA THR A 344 -15.79 -9.36 42.83
C THR A 344 -14.54 -9.83 43.57
N THR A 345 -13.92 -10.92 43.10
CA THR A 345 -12.71 -11.51 43.67
C THR A 345 -11.82 -12.09 42.56
N VAL A 346 -10.53 -12.30 42.86
CA VAL A 346 -9.56 -12.88 41.89
C VAL A 346 -10.00 -14.25 41.36
N PRO A 347 -10.46 -15.22 42.19
CA PRO A 347 -10.93 -16.51 41.70
C PRO A 347 -12.26 -16.42 40.93
N ALA A 348 -13.19 -15.55 41.36
CA ALA A 348 -14.44 -15.34 40.65
C ALA A 348 -14.19 -14.78 39.23
N MET A 349 -13.28 -13.81 39.11
CA MET A 349 -12.87 -13.24 37.83
C MET A 349 -12.26 -14.32 36.90
N ALA A 350 -11.39 -15.18 37.43
CA ALA A 350 -10.81 -16.28 36.66
C ALA A 350 -11.89 -17.23 36.13
N LYS A 351 -12.87 -17.59 36.98
CA LYS A 351 -13.99 -18.46 36.59
C LYS A 351 -14.88 -17.80 35.52
N SER A 352 -15.21 -16.52 35.67
CA SER A 352 -15.98 -15.76 34.68
C SER A 352 -15.26 -15.70 33.32
N LEU A 353 -13.94 -15.44 33.32
CA LEU A 353 -13.12 -15.42 32.10
C LEU A 353 -13.14 -16.76 31.37
N VAL A 354 -12.94 -17.87 32.10
CA VAL A 354 -12.98 -19.22 31.51
C VAL A 354 -14.37 -19.55 30.95
N THR A 355 -15.43 -19.19 31.67
CA THR A 355 -16.82 -19.42 31.25
C THR A 355 -17.15 -18.66 29.96
N LEU A 356 -16.78 -17.37 29.89
CA LEU A 356 -17.02 -16.53 28.72
C LEU A 356 -16.13 -16.93 27.53
N ALA A 357 -14.89 -17.38 27.78
CA ALA A 357 -13.98 -17.87 26.74
C ALA A 357 -14.45 -19.20 26.13
N SER A 358 -15.08 -20.07 26.93
CA SER A 358 -15.58 -21.38 26.49
C SER A 358 -16.97 -21.33 25.85
N THR A 359 -17.69 -20.20 25.94
CA THR A 359 -19.00 -20.04 25.30
C THR A 359 -18.81 -19.89 23.77
N PRO A 360 -19.23 -20.89 22.96
CA PRO A 360 -19.08 -20.81 21.51
C PRO A 360 -20.10 -19.82 20.94
N THR A 361 -19.64 -18.83 20.18
CA THR A 361 -20.50 -17.85 19.50
C THR A 361 -20.13 -17.78 18.03
N LEU A 362 -21.10 -17.99 17.12
CA LEU A 362 -20.89 -17.72 15.69
C LEU A 362 -20.79 -16.21 15.40
N LYS A 363 -21.38 -15.39 16.27
CA LYS A 363 -21.40 -13.94 16.16
C LYS A 363 -20.17 -13.29 16.82
N PRO A 364 -19.73 -12.10 16.36
CA PRO A 364 -18.59 -11.40 16.94
C PRO A 364 -18.94 -10.93 18.36
N ARG A 365 -17.94 -10.87 19.25
CA ARG A 365 -18.14 -10.54 20.68
C ARG A 365 -17.74 -9.10 20.98
N ALA A 366 -18.54 -8.40 21.77
CA ALA A 366 -18.21 -7.12 22.38
C ALA A 366 -18.06 -7.30 23.89
N LEU A 367 -16.86 -7.10 24.43
CA LEU A 367 -16.59 -7.24 25.86
C LEU A 367 -16.95 -5.96 26.60
N ILE A 368 -17.74 -6.06 27.67
CA ILE A 368 -18.09 -4.94 28.55
C ILE A 368 -17.59 -5.28 29.95
N ILE A 369 -16.78 -4.41 30.55
CA ILE A 369 -16.25 -4.59 31.91
C ILE A 369 -16.27 -3.25 32.66
N ASP A 370 -16.63 -3.28 33.93
CA ASP A 370 -16.60 -2.09 34.79
C ASP A 370 -15.25 -1.94 35.51
N GLY A 371 -14.95 -0.72 35.97
CA GLY A 371 -13.69 -0.41 36.65
C GLY A 371 -13.45 -1.23 37.91
N PHE A 372 -14.51 -1.66 38.60
CA PHE A 372 -14.38 -2.53 39.77
C PHE A 372 -13.88 -3.92 39.36
N SER A 373 -14.57 -4.61 38.45
CA SER A 373 -14.17 -5.94 37.97
C SER A 373 -12.82 -5.90 37.24
N LEU A 374 -12.53 -4.81 36.51
CA LEU A 374 -11.25 -4.61 35.84
C LEU A 374 -10.07 -4.68 36.81
N SER A 375 -10.22 -4.20 38.04
CA SER A 375 -9.16 -4.24 39.05
C SER A 375 -8.70 -5.67 39.33
N PHE A 376 -9.61 -6.64 39.31
CA PHE A 376 -9.31 -8.06 39.48
C PHE A 376 -8.85 -8.74 38.19
N ALA A 377 -9.25 -8.22 37.03
CA ALA A 377 -8.80 -8.70 35.72
C ALA A 377 -7.34 -8.30 35.43
N LEU A 378 -6.91 -7.12 35.88
CA LEU A 378 -5.55 -6.60 35.71
C LEU A 378 -4.52 -7.19 36.69
N MET A 379 -4.95 -7.96 37.69
CA MET A 379 -4.04 -8.63 38.63
C MET A 379 -3.13 -9.63 37.90
N PRO A 380 -1.88 -9.84 38.37
CA PRO A 380 -0.90 -10.71 37.70
C PRO A 380 -1.42 -12.13 37.38
N SER A 381 -2.28 -12.69 38.23
CA SER A 381 -2.88 -14.02 38.05
C SER A 381 -3.83 -14.10 36.85
N ASN A 382 -4.52 -13.00 36.52
CA ASN A 382 -5.59 -12.96 35.51
C ASN A 382 -5.24 -12.13 34.27
N ARG A 383 -4.24 -11.24 34.35
CA ARG A 383 -3.91 -10.26 33.29
C ARG A 383 -3.74 -10.89 31.91
N GLN A 384 -3.08 -12.05 31.85
CA GLN A 384 -2.80 -12.72 30.58
C GLN A 384 -4.05 -13.37 29.99
N ASN A 385 -4.88 -13.97 30.84
CA ASN A 385 -6.15 -14.59 30.42
C ASN A 385 -7.16 -13.52 29.99
N PHE A 386 -7.23 -12.40 30.72
CA PHE A 386 -8.03 -11.25 30.33
C PHE A 386 -7.59 -10.70 28.98
N LEU A 387 -6.29 -10.50 28.77
CA LEU A 387 -5.74 -10.03 27.50
C LEU A 387 -6.00 -11.01 26.35
N ALA A 388 -5.87 -12.32 26.59
CA ALA A 388 -6.17 -13.35 25.61
C ALA A 388 -7.66 -13.37 25.23
N PHE A 389 -8.56 -13.13 26.19
CA PHE A 389 -10.00 -13.08 25.94
C PHE A 389 -10.44 -11.78 25.26
N ALA A 390 -9.98 -10.62 25.76
CA ALA A 390 -10.17 -9.32 25.11
C ALA A 390 -9.59 -9.32 23.69
N THR A 391 -8.47 -10.03 23.53
CA THR A 391 -7.90 -10.70 22.36
C THR A 391 -8.81 -11.13 21.23
N GLN A 392 -9.88 -11.81 21.61
CA GLN A 392 -10.77 -12.49 20.69
C GLN A 392 -12.07 -11.72 20.49
N CYS A 393 -12.30 -10.67 21.27
CA CYS A 393 -13.44 -9.77 21.13
C CYS A 393 -13.16 -8.76 20.01
N ALA A 394 -14.18 -8.44 19.22
CA ALA A 394 -14.11 -7.44 18.15
C ALA A 394 -14.01 -6.02 18.72
N ALA A 395 -14.70 -5.78 19.84
CA ALA A 395 -14.67 -4.53 20.57
C ALA A 395 -14.56 -4.79 22.08
N VAL A 396 -13.92 -3.86 22.80
CA VAL A 396 -13.83 -3.87 24.26
C VAL A 396 -14.26 -2.51 24.78
N ILE A 397 -15.27 -2.49 25.65
CA ILE A 397 -15.73 -1.31 26.36
C ILE A 397 -15.40 -1.49 27.84
N VAL A 398 -14.71 -0.52 28.39
CA VAL A 398 -14.40 -0.46 29.81
C VAL A 398 -15.04 0.80 30.39
N CYS A 399 -15.86 0.62 31.43
CA CYS A 399 -16.68 1.68 32.02
C CYS A 399 -16.21 2.02 33.44
N ARG A 400 -16.59 3.19 33.98
CA ARG A 400 -16.23 3.66 35.34
C ARG A 400 -14.73 3.55 35.66
N MET A 401 -13.88 3.81 34.68
CA MET A 401 -12.44 3.62 34.83
C MET A 401 -11.75 4.82 35.50
N SER A 402 -10.80 4.55 36.41
CA SER A 402 -9.91 5.59 36.94
C SER A 402 -8.75 5.92 36.00
N PRO A 403 -8.11 7.12 36.09
CA PRO A 403 -6.96 7.45 35.26
C PRO A 403 -5.79 6.44 35.36
N LEU A 404 -5.58 5.88 36.56
CA LEU A 404 -4.56 4.84 36.79
C LEU A 404 -4.88 3.55 36.04
N GLN A 405 -6.12 3.08 36.13
CA GLN A 405 -6.58 1.88 35.40
C GLN A 405 -6.44 2.06 33.89
N LYS A 406 -6.64 3.28 33.39
CA LYS A 406 -6.46 3.61 31.96
C LYS A 406 -5.03 3.39 31.51
N ALA A 407 -4.05 3.84 32.32
CA ALA A 407 -2.64 3.61 32.03
C ALA A 407 -2.29 2.12 32.04
N LEU A 408 -2.78 1.37 33.04
CA LEU A 408 -2.53 -0.07 33.17
C LEU A 408 -3.09 -0.89 32.00
N VAL A 409 -4.26 -0.52 31.47
CA VAL A 409 -4.83 -1.18 30.28
C VAL A 409 -3.98 -0.92 29.05
N VAL A 410 -3.51 0.31 28.86
CA VAL A 410 -2.63 0.65 27.72
C VAL A 410 -1.31 -0.12 27.82
N GLU A 411 -0.74 -0.22 29.01
CA GLU A 411 0.48 -1.00 29.29
C GLU A 411 0.26 -2.49 29.01
N LEU A 412 -0.85 -3.07 29.49
CA LEU A 412 -1.20 -4.47 29.23
C LEU A 412 -1.30 -4.78 27.73
N VAL A 413 -1.98 -3.92 26.97
CA VAL A 413 -2.13 -4.10 25.51
C VAL A 413 -0.77 -3.96 24.82
N LYS A 414 0.07 -3.03 25.27
CA LYS A 414 1.43 -2.85 24.74
C LYS A 414 2.29 -4.10 24.92
N ASP A 415 2.26 -4.69 26.12
CA ASP A 415 3.00 -5.93 26.43
C ASP A 415 2.47 -7.11 25.57
N GLY A 416 1.15 -7.20 25.39
CA GLY A 416 0.51 -8.31 24.69
C GLY A 416 0.68 -8.34 23.17
N VAL A 417 0.84 -7.17 22.53
CA VAL A 417 0.97 -7.08 21.06
C VAL A 417 2.40 -7.43 20.58
N GLY A 418 3.31 -7.71 21.52
CA GLY A 418 4.70 -8.08 21.25
C GLY A 418 5.53 -6.86 20.89
N CYS A 419 6.13 -6.25 21.91
CA CYS A 419 7.34 -5.45 21.75
C CYS A 419 8.53 -6.39 21.56
#